data_AF-A0A843M1U5-F1
#
_entry.id   AF-A0A843M1U5-F1
#
_cell.length_a   1.000
_cell.length_b   1.000
_cell.length_c   1.000
_cell.angle_alpha   90.00
_cell.angle_beta   90.00
_cell.angle_gamma   90.00
#
_symmetry.space_group_name_H-M   'P 1'
#
loop_
_entity.id
_entity.type
_entity.pdbx_description
1 polymer ?
#
loop_
_entity_poly.entity_id
_entity_poly.type
_entity_poly.pdbx_seq_one_letter_code
_entity_poly.pdbx_strand_id
1 'polypeptide(L)'
;VPNVEVVVNYDVPQNPEYYVHRIGRTGRAGNMGYAFTFVAGKEIYSLRTIKKVTKSKIKQRKIPSYKEMESIKNTQLMNSVKNSIEKDNLEKYVKLVEGAMEEDFDSVDIAAALLKMVKEN
;
A
#
# COMPACT_ATOMS: atom_id res chain seq x y z
N VAL A 1 20.25 3.34 12.03
CA VAL A 1 18.99 3.21 11.25
C VAL A 1 18.66 1.73 11.14
N PRO A 2 17.70 1.21 11.91
CA PRO A 2 17.31 -0.20 11.91
C PRO A 2 16.44 -0.56 10.70
N ASN A 3 16.27 -1.87 10.47
CA ASN A 3 15.54 -2.56 9.40
C ASN A 3 14.36 -1.78 8.78
N VAL A 4 14.56 -1.16 7.62
CA VAL A 4 13.49 -0.56 6.84
C VAL A 4 12.95 -1.59 5.84
N GLU A 5 11.65 -1.82 5.77
CA GLU A 5 11.06 -2.77 4.79
C GLU A 5 11.09 -2.23 3.37
N VAL A 6 10.87 -0.92 3.22
CA VAL A 6 10.76 -0.24 1.92
C VAL A 6 11.57 1.05 1.91
N VAL A 7 12.47 1.19 0.94
CA VAL A 7 13.16 2.45 0.63
C VAL A 7 12.52 3.08 -0.60
N VAL A 8 12.14 4.35 -0.52
CA VAL A 8 11.64 5.12 -1.66
C VAL A 8 12.59 6.27 -1.96
N ASN A 9 13.14 6.27 -3.17
CA ASN A 9 13.90 7.39 -3.71
C ASN A 9 12.93 8.29 -4.48
N TYR A 10 12.60 9.45 -3.90
CA TYR A 10 11.73 10.45 -4.55
C TYR A 10 12.35 11.04 -5.82
N ASP A 11 13.66 11.23 -5.83
CA ASP A 11 14.45 11.61 -7.00
C ASP A 11 15.57 10.59 -7.22
N VAL A 12 16.07 10.50 -8.46
CA VAL A 12 17.15 9.59 -8.80
C VAL A 12 18.47 10.12 -8.21
N PRO A 13 19.18 9.32 -7.38
CA PRO A 13 20.50 9.71 -6.89
C PRO A 13 21.46 9.96 -8.06
N GLN A 14 22.19 11.08 -8.04
CA GLN A 14 23.12 11.42 -9.11
C GLN A 14 24.41 10.58 -9.07
N ASN A 15 24.78 10.07 -7.89
CA ASN A 15 25.92 9.19 -7.70
C ASN A 15 25.45 7.75 -7.39
N PRO A 16 25.93 6.73 -8.13
CA PRO A 16 25.66 5.32 -7.85
C PRO A 16 25.99 4.86 -6.42
N GLU A 17 27.04 5.39 -5.81
CA GLU A 17 27.40 5.07 -4.43
C GLU A 17 26.32 5.52 -3.44
N TYR A 18 25.78 6.73 -3.63
CA TYR A 18 24.64 7.19 -2.84
C TYR A 18 23.39 6.33 -3.05
N TYR A 19 23.14 5.87 -4.28
CA TYR A 19 22.06 4.93 -4.54
C TYR A 19 22.23 3.65 -3.72
N VAL A 20 23.41 3.04 -3.71
CA VAL A 20 23.71 1.82 -2.95
C VAL A 20 23.54 2.06 -1.43
N HIS A 21 24.06 3.16 -0.90
CA HIS A 21 23.93 3.51 0.52
C HIS A 21 22.48 3.74 0.97
N ARG A 22 21.63 4.26 0.08
CA ARG A 22 20.19 4.45 0.33
C ARG A 22 19.45 3.12 0.32
N ILE A 23 19.62 2.31 -0.71
CA ILE A 23 18.90 1.01 -0.79
C ILE A 23 19.40 0.01 0.25
N GLY A 24 20.66 0.11 0.71
CA GLY A 24 21.21 -0.70 1.81
C GLY A 24 20.60 -0.45 3.20
N ARG A 25 19.55 0.37 3.29
CA ARG A 25 18.72 0.53 4.50
C ARG A 25 17.64 -0.55 4.62
N THR A 26 17.31 -1.23 3.51
CA THR A 26 16.40 -2.38 3.47
C THR A 26 17.14 -3.70 3.22
N GLY A 27 16.46 -4.84 3.33
CA GLY A 27 16.98 -6.16 2.96
C GLY A 27 18.15 -6.64 3.82
N ARG A 28 18.14 -6.35 5.12
CA ARG A 28 19.24 -6.66 6.06
C ARG A 28 19.04 -7.99 6.79
N ALA A 29 20.15 -8.58 7.24
CA ALA A 29 20.17 -9.83 7.99
C ALA A 29 19.42 -10.98 7.28
N GLY A 30 19.56 -11.07 5.95
CA GLY A 30 18.91 -12.10 5.13
C GLY A 30 17.43 -11.85 4.85
N ASN A 31 16.82 -10.79 5.40
CA ASN A 31 15.43 -10.46 5.13
C ASN A 31 15.25 -9.89 3.71
N MET A 32 14.06 -10.09 3.16
CA MET A 32 13.63 -9.43 1.93
C MET A 32 13.45 -7.92 2.16
N GLY A 33 13.73 -7.12 1.14
CA GLY A 33 13.60 -5.67 1.17
C GLY A 33 13.23 -5.10 -0.18
N TYR A 34 12.52 -3.98 -0.19
CA TYR A 34 12.07 -3.33 -1.42
C TYR A 34 12.66 -1.94 -1.57
N ALA A 35 13.14 -1.63 -2.77
CA ALA A 35 13.60 -0.30 -3.13
C ALA A 35 12.88 0.19 -4.39
N PHE A 36 12.20 1.32 -4.28
CA PHE A 36 11.53 2.00 -5.39
C PHE A 36 12.22 3.34 -5.65
N THR A 37 12.29 3.73 -6.92
CA THR A 37 12.86 5.02 -7.33
C THR A 37 11.91 5.64 -8.33
N PHE A 38 11.43 6.85 -8.03
CA PHE A 38 10.73 7.65 -9.02
C PHE A 38 11.74 8.28 -9.96
N VAL A 39 11.40 8.34 -11.23
CA VAL A 39 12.30 8.73 -12.31
C VAL A 39 11.54 9.67 -13.22
N ALA A 40 11.90 10.95 -13.20
CA ALA A 40 11.46 11.89 -14.22
C ALA A 40 12.28 11.73 -15.51
N GLY A 41 11.75 12.19 -16.64
CA GLY A 41 12.41 12.06 -17.95
C GLY A 41 13.85 12.62 -17.98
N LYS A 42 14.08 13.74 -17.28
CA LYS A 42 15.41 14.37 -17.16
C LYS A 42 16.46 13.52 -16.41
N GLU A 43 16.02 12.51 -15.65
CA GLU A 43 16.88 11.71 -14.76
C GLU A 43 17.24 10.33 -15.35
N ILE A 44 16.76 10.02 -16.56
CA ILE A 44 16.98 8.73 -17.22
C ILE A 44 18.48 8.41 -17.37
N TYR A 45 19.31 9.42 -17.64
CA TYR A 45 20.76 9.24 -17.76
C TYR A 45 21.41 8.83 -16.43
N SER A 46 21.02 9.46 -15.32
CA SER A 46 21.50 9.11 -13.98
C SER A 46 21.09 7.67 -13.62
N LEU A 47 19.86 7.27 -13.93
CA LEU A 47 19.39 5.89 -13.76
C LEU A 47 20.21 4.89 -14.60
N ARG A 48 20.51 5.22 -15.86
CA ARG A 48 21.35 4.37 -16.74
C ARG A 48 22.74 4.17 -16.16
N THR A 49 23.35 5.24 -15.66
CA THR A 49 24.67 5.19 -14.99
C THR A 49 24.61 4.30 -13.75
N ILE A 50 23.60 4.46 -12.89
CA ILE A 50 23.39 3.59 -11.73
C ILE A 50 23.32 2.12 -12.17
N LYS A 51 22.43 1.78 -13.11
CA LYS A 51 22.25 0.39 -13.57
C LYS A 51 23.55 -0.21 -14.11
N LYS A 52 24.37 0.59 -14.82
CA LYS A 52 25.66 0.16 -15.36
C LYS A 52 26.68 -0.10 -14.25
N VAL A 53 26.84 0.83 -13.31
CA VAL A 53 27.84 0.75 -12.24
C VAL A 53 27.49 -0.35 -11.23
N THR A 54 26.23 -0.40 -10.79
CA THR A 54 25.77 -1.38 -9.81
C THR A 54 25.43 -2.74 -10.42
N LYS A 55 25.48 -2.87 -11.76
CA LYS A 55 25.05 -4.04 -12.53
C LYS A 55 23.64 -4.51 -12.19
N SER A 56 22.80 -3.63 -11.65
CA SER A 56 21.49 -3.98 -11.10
C SER A 56 20.41 -4.05 -12.17
N LYS A 57 19.58 -5.10 -12.11
CA LYS A 57 18.39 -5.24 -12.94
C LYS A 57 17.19 -4.51 -12.32
N ILE A 58 17.17 -3.18 -12.48
CA ILE A 58 16.01 -2.36 -12.06
C ILE A 58 14.88 -2.55 -13.07
N LYS A 59 13.77 -3.14 -12.61
CA LYS A 59 12.53 -3.35 -13.37
C LYS A 59 11.68 -2.09 -13.32
N GLN A 60 11.32 -1.55 -14.48
CA GLN A 60 10.34 -0.48 -14.57
C GLN A 60 8.96 -1.04 -14.20
N ARG A 61 8.22 -0.31 -13.37
CA ARG A 61 6.83 -0.61 -13.05
C ARG A 61 5.93 0.51 -13.55
N LYS A 62 4.69 0.16 -13.90
CA LYS A 62 3.64 1.14 -14.16
C LYS A 62 3.17 1.71 -12.83
N ILE A 63 2.84 2.99 -12.83
CA ILE A 63 2.15 3.61 -11.71
C ILE A 63 0.74 3.03 -11.68
N PRO A 64 0.26 2.54 -10.53
CA PRO A 64 -1.12 2.07 -10.41
C PRO A 64 -2.10 3.18 -10.80
N SER A 65 -3.11 2.83 -11.59
CA SER A 65 -4.22 3.70 -11.90
C SER A 65 -5.07 3.98 -10.65
N TYR A 66 -5.87 5.05 -10.70
CA TYR A 66 -6.81 5.35 -9.62
C TYR A 66 -7.76 4.18 -9.32
N LYS A 67 -8.25 3.51 -10.38
CA LYS A 67 -9.13 2.34 -10.26
C LYS A 67 -8.45 1.16 -9.58
N GLU A 68 -7.17 0.91 -9.88
CA GLU A 68 -6.39 -0.13 -9.20
C GLU A 68 -6.12 0.23 -7.73
N MET A 69 -5.84 1.51 -7.43
CA MET A 69 -5.69 1.96 -6.05
C MET A 69 -6.99 1.81 -5.26
N GLU A 70 -8.13 2.12 -5.88
CA GLU A 70 -9.43 1.93 -5.27
C GLU A 70 -9.72 0.46 -4.98
N SER A 71 -9.45 -0.44 -5.93
CA SER A 71 -9.69 -1.87 -5.72
C SER A 71 -8.78 -2.44 -4.61
N ILE A 72 -7.51 -2.00 -4.54
CA ILE A 72 -6.59 -2.36 -3.46
C ILE A 72 -7.14 -1.91 -2.10
N LYS A 73 -7.57 -0.65 -1.99
CA LYS A 73 -8.16 -0.10 -0.75
C LYS A 73 -9.43 -0.86 -0.35
N ASN A 74 -10.34 -1.11 -1.28
CA ASN A 74 -11.55 -1.88 -1.03
C ASN A 74 -11.22 -3.30 -0.54
N THR A 75 -10.20 -3.93 -1.14
CA THR A 75 -9.75 -5.28 -0.75
C THR A 75 -9.18 -5.29 0.67
N GLN A 76 -8.34 -4.30 1.00
CA GLN A 76 -7.79 -4.15 2.35
C GLN A 76 -8.89 -3.92 3.38
N LEU A 77 -9.85 -3.04 3.09
CA LEU A 77 -10.99 -2.80 3.96
C LEU A 77 -11.80 -4.08 4.20
N MET A 78 -12.13 -4.82 3.14
CA MET A 78 -12.87 -6.09 3.26
C MET A 78 -12.08 -7.15 4.03
N ASN A 79 -10.75 -7.19 3.91
CA ASN A 79 -9.92 -8.08 4.72
C ASN A 79 -9.94 -7.71 6.20
N SER A 80 -9.92 -6.41 6.52
CA SER A 80 -10.09 -5.94 7.91
C SER A 80 -11.46 -6.32 8.47
N VAL A 81 -12.53 -6.17 7.67
CA VAL A 81 -13.88 -6.59 8.05
C VAL A 81 -13.93 -8.10 8.33
N LYS A 82 -13.38 -8.93 7.44
CA LYS A 82 -13.30 -10.39 7.65
C LYS A 82 -12.54 -10.75 8.92
N ASN A 83 -11.40 -10.12 9.16
CA ASN A 83 -10.61 -10.37 10.37
C ASN A 83 -11.38 -10.01 11.65
N SER A 84 -12.16 -8.94 11.63
CA SER A 84 -12.98 -8.53 12.77
C SER A 84 -14.13 -9.51 13.03
N ILE A 85 -14.79 -9.98 11.96
CA ILE A 85 -15.82 -11.03 12.05
C ILE A 85 -15.27 -12.32 12.68
N GLU A 86 -14.03 -12.69 12.34
CA GLU A 86 -13.44 -13.94 12.84
C GLU A 86 -12.89 -13.84 14.27
N LYS A 87 -12.43 -12.66 14.70
CA LYS A 87 -11.64 -12.51 15.95
C LYS A 87 -12.35 -11.74 17.05
N ASP A 88 -13.29 -10.86 16.70
CA ASP A 88 -13.89 -9.94 17.66
C ASP A 88 -15.26 -10.45 18.13
N ASN A 89 -15.64 -10.15 19.38
CA ASN A 89 -17.01 -10.35 19.83
C ASN A 89 -17.90 -9.22 19.31
N LEU A 90 -18.75 -9.53 18.32
CA LEU A 90 -19.62 -8.56 17.66
C LEU A 90 -21.04 -8.51 18.22
N GLU A 91 -21.39 -9.28 19.26
CA GLU A 91 -22.76 -9.39 19.79
C GLU A 91 -23.44 -8.04 20.05
N LYS A 92 -22.70 -7.09 20.62
CA LYS A 92 -23.22 -5.72 20.89
C LYS A 92 -23.57 -4.99 19.59
N TYR A 93 -22.72 -5.10 18.56
CA TYR A 93 -22.91 -4.42 17.29
C TYR A 93 -24.01 -5.07 16.46
N VAL A 94 -24.12 -6.39 16.51
CA VAL A 94 -25.24 -7.14 15.88
C VAL A 94 -26.58 -6.64 16.43
N LYS A 95 -26.73 -6.53 17.75
CA LYS A 95 -27.96 -6.00 18.36
C LYS A 95 -28.28 -4.55 17.95
N LEU A 96 -27.25 -3.72 17.75
CA LEU A 96 -27.44 -2.35 17.27
C LEU A 96 -27.94 -2.33 15.82
N VAL A 97 -27.38 -3.19 14.96
CA VAL A 97 -27.82 -3.30 13.56
C VAL A 97 -29.24 -3.88 13.50
N GLU A 98 -29.53 -4.95 14.23
CA GLU A 98 -30.87 -5.54 14.32
C GLU A 98 -31.92 -4.53 14.83
N GLY A 99 -31.56 -3.69 15.81
CA GLY A 99 -32.45 -2.64 16.31
C GLY A 99 -32.61 -1.45 15.35
N ALA A 100 -31.70 -1.28 14.39
CA ALA A 100 -31.77 -0.25 13.35
C ALA A 100 -32.43 -0.75 12.06
N MET A 101 -32.66 -2.06 11.93
CA MET A 101 -33.46 -2.63 10.85
C MET A 101 -34.92 -2.24 11.08
N GLU A 102 -35.48 -1.45 10.15
CA GLU A 102 -36.89 -1.06 10.12
C GLU A 102 -37.56 -1.69 8.88
N GLU A 103 -38.86 -1.46 8.67
CA GLU A 103 -39.58 -2.04 7.51
C GLU A 103 -38.98 -1.64 6.15
N ASP A 104 -38.32 -0.48 6.09
CA ASP A 104 -37.82 0.12 4.84
C ASP A 104 -36.33 -0.12 4.57
N PHE A 105 -35.56 -0.66 5.52
CA PHE A 105 -34.10 -0.81 5.39
C PHE A 105 -33.61 -2.17 5.88
N ASP A 106 -32.94 -2.90 5.00
CA ASP A 106 -32.34 -4.19 5.35
C ASP A 106 -30.88 -4.06 5.82
N SER A 107 -30.28 -5.20 6.17
CA SER A 107 -28.89 -5.23 6.64
C SER A 107 -27.87 -4.82 5.56
N VAL A 108 -28.22 -4.96 4.28
CA VAL A 108 -27.39 -4.54 3.14
C VAL A 108 -27.43 -3.03 3.00
N ASP A 109 -28.59 -2.41 3.15
CA ASP A 109 -28.75 -0.95 3.12
C ASP A 109 -27.91 -0.27 4.22
N ILE A 110 -28.01 -0.79 5.45
CA ILE A 110 -27.23 -0.30 6.58
C ILE A 110 -25.72 -0.51 6.34
N ALA A 111 -25.32 -1.68 5.85
CA ALA A 111 -23.92 -1.96 5.53
C ALA A 111 -23.38 -1.05 4.41
N ALA A 112 -24.18 -0.76 3.38
CA ALA A 112 -23.82 0.13 2.29
C ALA A 112 -23.67 1.58 2.77
N ALA A 113 -24.56 2.05 3.64
CA ALA A 113 -24.47 3.37 4.25
C ALA A 113 -23.20 3.51 5.11
N LEU A 114 -22.92 2.53 5.97
CA LEU A 114 -21.70 2.50 6.77
C LEU A 114 -20.44 2.44 5.90
N LEU A 115 -20.44 1.61 4.85
CA LEU A 115 -19.33 1.52 3.91
C LEU A 115 -19.06 2.87 3.22
N LYS A 116 -20.12 3.58 2.81
CA LYS A 116 -20.01 4.92 2.23
C LYS A 116 -19.38 5.89 3.22
N MET A 117 -19.89 5.93 4.46
CA MET A 117 -19.34 6.79 5.51
C MET A 117 -17.86 6.51 5.78
N VAL A 118 -17.44 5.24 5.79
CA VAL A 118 -16.03 4.88 5.98
C VAL A 118 -15.16 5.25 4.78
N LYS A 119 -15.70 5.21 3.55
CA LYS A 119 -14.95 5.61 2.34
C LYS A 119 -14.86 7.12 2.13
N GLU A 120 -15.78 7.89 2.68
CA GLU A 120 -15.87 9.36 2.51
C GLU A 120 -15.21 10.15 3.65
N ASN A 121 -14.86 9.49 4.77
CA ASN A 121 -14.04 10.04 5.85
C ASN A 121 -12.54 9.82 5.61
#